data_AF-A0A2G5X7S1-F1
#
_entry.id   AF-A0A2G5X7S1-F1
#
_cell.length_a   1.000
_cell.length_b   1.000
_cell.length_c   1.000
_cell.angle_alpha   90.00
_cell.angle_beta   90.00
_cell.angle_gamma   90.00
#
_symmetry.space_group_name_H-M   'P 1'
#
loop_
_entity.id
_entity.type
_entity.pdbx_description
1 polymer ?
#
loop_
_entity_poly.entity_id
_entity_poly.type
_entity_poly.pdbx_seq_one_letter_code
_entity_poly.pdbx_strand_id
1 'polypeptide(L)'
;MQQEKYAQIEKELSPKPPILKNVIKAFLTGGLICLIGQFIALFYITYFDFTERTASNPTVATMIFIAMLLTGFGLYKKISQFGGAGAAVPITGFGNAVVSAAIEHKSEGYVLGVGGNMFKLAGSVILFGVFSAFVVALIKTILVKFGVVSW
;
A
#
# COMPACT_ATOMS: atom_id res chain seq x y z
N MET A 1 -5.63 10.20 36.13
CA MET A 1 -5.29 9.31 37.26
C MET A 1 -5.43 7.80 36.98
N GLN A 2 -6.61 7.20 36.79
CA GLN A 2 -6.69 5.73 36.54
C GLN A 2 -6.11 5.31 35.17
N GLN A 3 -6.45 6.00 34.08
CA GLN A 3 -5.92 5.68 32.74
C GLN A 3 -4.40 5.86 32.64
N GLU A 4 -3.83 6.87 33.29
CA GLU A 4 -2.38 7.12 33.29
C GLU A 4 -1.62 6.06 34.08
N LYS A 5 -2.16 5.60 35.21
CA LYS A 5 -1.60 4.47 35.98
C LYS A 5 -1.66 3.17 35.18
N TYR A 6 -2.78 2.93 34.49
CA TYR A 6 -2.92 1.77 33.60
C TYR A 6 -1.90 1.82 32.45
N ALA A 7 -1.69 2.98 31.81
CA ALA A 7 -0.72 3.14 30.73
C ALA A 7 0.74 2.98 31.22
N GLN A 8 1.04 3.36 32.45
CA GLN A 8 2.36 3.16 33.07
C GLN A 8 2.62 1.67 33.37
N ILE A 9 1.63 1.00 33.97
CA ILE A 9 1.68 -0.44 34.25
C ILE A 9 1.81 -1.23 32.92
N GLU A 10 1.04 -0.87 31.90
CA GLU A 10 1.13 -1.48 30.57
C GLU A 10 2.51 -1.31 29.94
N LYS A 11 3.13 -0.11 30.06
CA LYS A 11 4.50 0.13 29.58
C LYS A 11 5.56 -0.66 30.32
N GLU A 12 5.39 -0.92 31.62
CA GLU A 12 6.32 -1.72 32.41
C GLU A 12 6.19 -3.23 32.12
N LEU A 13 4.96 -3.71 31.90
CA LEU A 13 4.68 -5.13 31.64
C LEU A 13 4.88 -5.54 30.18
N SER A 14 4.81 -4.59 29.24
CA SER A 14 4.95 -4.90 27.81
C SER A 14 6.43 -5.10 27.42
N PRO A 15 6.81 -6.26 26.88
CA PRO A 15 8.16 -6.45 26.36
C PRO A 15 8.42 -5.46 25.21
N LYS A 16 9.52 -4.70 25.29
CA LYS A 16 9.90 -3.79 24.20
C LYS A 16 10.03 -4.59 22.91
N PRO A 17 9.29 -4.25 21.84
CA PRO A 17 9.39 -4.99 20.59
C PRO A 17 10.82 -4.87 20.05
N PRO A 18 11.38 -5.94 19.43
CA PRO A 18 12.73 -5.89 18.89
C PRO A 18 12.78 -5.02 17.64
N ILE A 19 12.94 -3.70 17.84
CA ILE A 19 12.82 -2.66 16.80
C ILE A 19 13.72 -2.98 15.61
N LEU A 20 15.02 -3.24 15.85
CA LEU A 20 15.99 -3.50 14.79
C LEU A 20 15.62 -4.72 13.94
N LYS A 21 15.15 -5.80 14.57
CA LYS A 21 14.73 -7.02 13.87
C LYS A 21 13.52 -6.76 12.97
N ASN A 22 12.57 -5.97 13.46
CA ASN A 22 11.37 -5.62 12.69
C ASN A 22 11.70 -4.68 11.53
N VAL A 23 12.61 -3.73 11.73
CA VAL A 23 13.10 -2.84 10.68
C VAL A 23 13.79 -3.63 9.58
N ILE A 24 14.69 -4.56 9.91
CA ILE A 24 15.38 -5.40 8.91
C ILE A 24 14.37 -6.24 8.13
N LYS A 25 13.41 -6.89 8.80
CA LYS A 25 12.36 -7.66 8.12
C LYS A 25 11.50 -6.80 7.21
N ALA A 26 11.11 -5.60 7.66
CA ALA A 26 10.32 -4.67 6.86
C ALA A 26 11.10 -4.18 5.64
N PHE A 27 12.38 -3.83 5.80
CA PHE A 27 13.25 -3.41 4.71
C PHE A 27 13.42 -4.52 3.66
N LEU A 28 13.72 -5.75 4.09
CA LEU A 28 13.89 -6.88 3.17
C LEU A 28 12.60 -7.24 2.45
N THR A 29 11.47 -7.25 3.15
CA THR A 29 10.18 -7.62 2.55
C THR A 29 9.71 -6.55 1.57
N GLY A 30 9.78 -5.27 1.96
CA GLY A 30 9.43 -4.16 1.08
C GLY A 30 10.38 -4.05 -0.12
N GLY A 31 11.68 -4.18 0.12
CA GLY A 31 12.69 -4.21 -0.93
C GLY A 31 12.48 -5.33 -1.94
N LEU A 32 12.12 -6.54 -1.48
CA LEU A 32 11.81 -7.67 -2.37
C LEU A 32 10.56 -7.40 -3.21
N ILE A 33 9.49 -6.84 -2.62
CA ILE A 33 8.28 -6.46 -3.36
C ILE A 33 8.62 -5.41 -4.43
N CYS A 34 9.41 -4.39 -4.09
CA CYS A 34 9.85 -3.37 -5.05
C CYS A 34 10.73 -3.97 -6.15
N LEU A 35 11.61 -4.91 -5.81
CA LEU A 35 12.45 -5.62 -6.79
C LEU A 35 11.59 -6.40 -7.79
N ILE A 36 10.55 -7.11 -7.32
CA ILE A 36 9.60 -7.79 -8.20
C ILE A 36 8.88 -6.79 -9.12
N GLY A 37 8.45 -5.65 -8.57
CA GLY A 37 7.84 -4.57 -9.37
C GLY A 37 8.79 -4.06 -10.45
N GLN A 38 10.06 -3.86 -10.13
CA GLN A 38 11.08 -3.44 -11.09
C GLN A 38 11.27 -4.48 -12.20
N PHE A 39 11.29 -5.77 -11.88
CA PHE A 39 11.38 -6.83 -12.89
C PHE A 39 10.18 -6.82 -13.84
N ILE A 40 8.96 -6.64 -13.32
CA ILE A 40 7.75 -6.53 -14.13
C ILE A 40 7.82 -5.29 -15.04
N ALA A 41 8.28 -4.14 -14.52
CA ALA A 41 8.44 -2.94 -15.32
C ALA A 41 9.46 -3.13 -16.45
N LEU A 42 10.62 -3.73 -16.15
CA LEU A 42 11.64 -4.04 -17.15
C LEU A 42 11.13 -5.02 -18.20
N PHE A 43 10.32 -5.99 -17.80
CA PHE A 43 9.67 -6.91 -18.73
C PHE A 43 8.75 -6.17 -19.71
N TYR A 44 7.93 -5.23 -19.23
CA TYR A 44 7.09 -4.40 -20.12
C TYR A 44 7.90 -3.51 -21.07
N ILE A 45 8.99 -2.93 -20.58
CA ILE A 45 9.87 -2.09 -21.41
C ILE A 45 10.58 -2.92 -22.48
N THR A 46 11.01 -4.14 -22.14
CA THR A 46 11.81 -4.98 -23.04
C THR A 46 10.96 -5.69 -24.10
N TYR A 47 9.75 -6.13 -23.74
CA TYR A 47 8.95 -7.02 -24.59
C TYR A 47 7.67 -6.40 -25.16
N PHE A 48 7.22 -5.25 -24.65
CA PHE A 48 5.93 -4.65 -25.01
C PHE A 48 6.03 -3.19 -25.49
N ASP A 49 7.22 -2.75 -25.93
CA ASP A 49 7.49 -1.40 -26.46
C ASP A 49 7.01 -0.24 -25.55
N PHE A 50 6.92 -0.49 -24.23
CA PHE A 50 6.58 0.57 -23.28
C PHE A 50 7.81 1.41 -22.96
N THR A 51 7.60 2.73 -22.86
CA THR A 51 8.57 3.63 -22.22
C THR A 51 8.55 3.47 -20.70
N GLU A 52 9.59 3.94 -20.02
CA GLU A 52 9.65 3.98 -18.55
C GLU A 52 8.43 4.67 -17.91
N ARG A 53 7.91 5.71 -18.56
CA ARG A 53 6.72 6.43 -18.05
C ARG A 53 5.43 5.65 -18.25
N THR A 54 5.30 4.95 -19.38
CA THR A 54 4.08 4.21 -19.73
C THR A 54 4.03 2.83 -19.08
N ALA A 55 5.18 2.23 -18.74
CA ALA A 55 5.27 0.92 -18.10
C ALA A 55 4.80 0.92 -16.64
N SER A 56 4.73 2.09 -15.99
CA SER A 56 4.31 2.22 -14.59
C SER A 56 2.87 1.70 -14.37
N ASN A 57 1.93 2.13 -15.21
CA ASN A 57 0.52 1.74 -15.10
C ASN A 57 0.30 0.20 -15.18
N PRO A 58 0.78 -0.51 -16.22
CA PRO A 58 0.62 -1.96 -16.29
C PRO A 58 1.40 -2.71 -15.20
N THR A 59 2.54 -2.17 -14.75
CA THR A 59 3.28 -2.74 -13.62
C THR A 59 2.47 -2.71 -12.33
N VAL A 60 1.90 -1.54 -12.00
CA VAL A 60 1.06 -1.37 -10.81
C VAL A 60 -0.17 -2.28 -10.88
N ALA A 61 -0.85 -2.33 -12.03
CA ALA A 61 -2.01 -3.20 -12.23
C ALA A 61 -1.66 -4.68 -12.00
N THR A 62 -0.53 -5.14 -12.55
CA THR A 62 -0.06 -6.52 -12.39
C THR A 62 0.33 -6.85 -10.96
N MET A 63 1.01 -5.92 -10.27
CA MET A 63 1.36 -6.08 -8.86
C MET A 63 0.13 -6.19 -7.97
N ILE A 64 -0.88 -5.35 -8.19
CA ILE A 64 -2.17 -5.45 -7.48
C ILE A 64 -2.82 -6.80 -7.78
N PHE A 65 -2.87 -7.23 -9.05
CA PHE A 65 -3.45 -8.51 -9.44
C PHE A 65 -2.78 -9.71 -8.75
N ILE A 66 -1.45 -9.76 -8.73
CA ILE A 66 -0.69 -10.78 -8.00
C ILE A 66 -1.03 -10.74 -6.52
N ALA A 67 -1.09 -9.54 -5.91
CA ALA A 67 -1.47 -9.39 -4.51
C ALA A 67 -2.89 -9.90 -4.23
N MET A 68 -3.84 -9.65 -5.12
CA MET A 68 -5.21 -10.15 -5.00
C MET A 68 -5.25 -11.68 -4.98
N LEU A 69 -4.52 -12.33 -5.89
CA LEU A 69 -4.41 -13.80 -5.94
C LEU A 69 -3.74 -14.35 -4.67
N LEU A 70 -2.60 -13.79 -4.27
CA LEU A 70 -1.88 -14.21 -3.07
C LEU A 70 -2.73 -14.02 -1.80
N THR A 71 -3.56 -12.98 -1.75
CA THR A 71 -4.48 -12.73 -0.64
C THR A 71 -5.62 -13.74 -0.64
N GLY A 72 -6.23 -14.01 -1.79
CA GLY A 72 -7.29 -15.01 -1.95
C GLY A 72 -6.83 -16.43 -1.57
N PHE A 73 -5.59 -16.79 -1.87
CA PHE A 73 -4.99 -18.06 -1.43
C PHE A 73 -4.49 -18.05 0.03
N GLY A 74 -4.54 -16.91 0.71
CA GLY A 74 -4.07 -16.76 2.10
C GLY A 74 -2.55 -16.70 2.27
N LEU A 75 -1.77 -16.64 1.18
CA LEU A 75 -0.31 -16.53 1.22
C LEU A 75 0.13 -15.12 1.62
N TYR A 76 -0.55 -14.08 1.12
CA TYR A 76 -0.18 -12.70 1.40
C TYR A 76 -0.22 -12.37 2.90
N LYS A 77 -1.19 -12.95 3.62
CA LYS A 77 -1.30 -12.80 5.08
C LYS A 77 -0.04 -13.27 5.81
N LYS A 78 0.59 -14.36 5.38
CA LYS A 78 1.85 -14.87 5.95
C LYS A 78 3.02 -13.92 5.68
N ILE A 79 3.09 -13.41 4.45
CA ILE A 79 4.09 -12.40 4.05
C ILE A 79 3.91 -11.14 4.89
N SER A 80 2.68 -10.69 5.08
CA SER A 80 2.35 -9.51 5.88
C SER A 80 2.69 -9.67 7.36
N GLN A 81 2.46 -10.84 7.94
CA GLN A 81 2.83 -11.12 9.33
C GLN A 81 4.35 -11.15 9.54
N PHE A 82 5.10 -11.64 8.55
CA PHE A 82 6.56 -11.67 8.61
C PHE A 82 7.19 -10.30 8.36
N GLY A 83 6.76 -9.61 7.29
CA GLY A 83 7.34 -8.35 6.83
C GLY A 83 6.77 -7.10 7.50
N GLY A 84 5.64 -7.21 8.19
CA GLY A 84 4.99 -6.09 8.86
C GLY A 84 4.76 -4.91 7.90
N ALA A 85 5.24 -3.72 8.30
CA ALA A 85 5.13 -2.51 7.50
C ALA A 85 5.70 -2.66 6.07
N GLY A 86 6.75 -3.47 5.88
CA GLY A 86 7.36 -3.70 4.57
C GLY A 86 6.42 -4.35 3.55
N ALA A 87 5.46 -5.15 4.01
CA ALA A 87 4.45 -5.77 3.16
C ALA A 87 3.13 -4.97 3.10
N ALA A 88 2.90 -4.08 4.06
CA ALA A 88 1.69 -3.25 4.15
C ALA A 88 1.79 -1.93 3.37
N VAL A 89 2.99 -1.33 3.31
CA VAL A 89 3.22 -0.02 2.69
C VAL A 89 3.21 -0.04 1.15
N PRO A 90 3.79 -1.04 0.45
CA PRO A 90 3.74 -1.10 -1.01
C PRO A 90 2.31 -1.23 -1.55
N ILE A 91 2.10 -0.94 -2.84
CA ILE A 91 0.77 -1.01 -3.48
C ILE A 91 0.11 -2.40 -3.38
N THR A 92 0.91 -3.46 -3.25
CA THR A 92 0.43 -4.81 -3.00
C THR A 92 -0.26 -4.94 -1.63
N GLY A 93 0.18 -4.18 -0.63
CA GLY A 93 -0.43 -4.13 0.70
C GLY A 93 -1.82 -3.50 0.66
N PHE A 94 -2.00 -2.46 -0.15
CA PHE A 94 -3.31 -1.90 -0.46
C PHE A 94 -4.23 -2.95 -1.12
N GLY A 95 -3.73 -3.67 -2.13
CA GLY A 95 -4.48 -4.77 -2.76
C GLY A 95 -4.91 -5.85 -1.76
N ASN A 96 -4.01 -6.26 -0.87
CA ASN A 96 -4.33 -7.21 0.21
C ASN A 96 -5.40 -6.67 1.16
N ALA A 97 -5.35 -5.40 1.55
CA ALA A 97 -6.36 -4.80 2.43
C ALA A 97 -7.75 -4.78 1.77
N VAL A 98 -7.83 -4.39 0.50
CA VAL A 98 -9.09 -4.36 -0.26
C VAL A 98 -9.68 -5.77 -0.41
N VAL A 99 -8.88 -6.75 -0.80
CA VAL A 99 -9.35 -8.14 -0.97
C VAL A 99 -9.67 -8.79 0.37
N SER A 100 -8.92 -8.50 1.42
CA SER A 100 -9.25 -8.99 2.77
C SER A 100 -10.60 -8.47 3.23
N ALA A 101 -10.89 -7.18 3.04
CA ALA A 101 -12.19 -6.60 3.35
C ALA A 101 -13.33 -7.24 2.52
N ALA A 102 -13.06 -7.54 1.24
CA ALA A 102 -14.00 -8.26 0.39
C ALA A 102 -14.33 -9.67 0.91
N ILE A 103 -13.32 -10.40 1.38
CA ILE A 103 -13.47 -11.76 1.91
C ILE A 103 -14.17 -11.76 3.27
N GLU A 104 -13.78 -10.84 4.16
CA GLU A 104 -14.29 -10.75 5.53
C GLU A 104 -15.77 -10.34 5.57
N HIS A 105 -16.17 -9.36 4.76
CA HIS A 105 -17.55 -8.88 4.71
C HIS A 105 -18.42 -9.58 3.65
N LYS A 106 -18.00 -10.75 3.16
CA LYS A 106 -18.78 -11.53 2.19
C LYS A 106 -20.15 -11.96 2.74
N SER A 107 -20.22 -12.26 4.04
CA SER A 107 -21.47 -12.68 4.72
C SER A 107 -22.53 -11.57 4.76
N GLU A 108 -22.13 -10.31 4.61
CA GLU A 108 -23.02 -9.14 4.56
C GLU A 108 -23.61 -8.88 3.15
N GLY A 109 -23.31 -9.75 2.18
CA GLY A 109 -23.80 -9.67 0.80
C GLY A 109 -22.86 -8.89 -0.14
N TYR A 110 -23.08 -9.02 -1.45
CA TYR A 110 -22.14 -8.51 -2.46
C TYR A 110 -22.12 -6.98 -2.60
N VAL A 111 -23.24 -6.31 -2.38
CA VAL A 111 -23.33 -4.86 -2.58
C VAL A 111 -22.94 -4.10 -1.31
N LEU A 112 -23.67 -4.33 -0.22
CA LEU A 112 -23.46 -3.62 1.04
C LEU A 112 -22.23 -4.13 1.80
N GLY A 113 -22.01 -5.45 1.84
CA GLY A 113 -20.85 -6.08 2.46
C GLY A 113 -19.58 -5.90 1.64
N VAL A 114 -19.48 -6.63 0.53
CA VAL A 114 -18.27 -6.67 -0.30
C VAL A 114 -17.98 -5.30 -0.94
N GLY A 115 -18.91 -4.78 -1.75
CA GLY A 115 -18.73 -3.51 -2.46
C GLY A 115 -18.54 -2.33 -1.52
N GLY A 116 -19.40 -2.19 -0.50
CA GLY A 116 -19.35 -1.10 0.46
C GLY A 116 -18.03 -1.03 1.23
N ASN A 117 -17.54 -2.15 1.77
CA ASN A 117 -16.31 -2.16 2.55
C ASN A 117 -15.05 -2.01 1.68
N MET A 118 -15.01 -2.63 0.50
CA MET A 118 -13.94 -2.40 -0.47
C MET A 118 -13.85 -0.92 -0.87
N PHE A 119 -14.99 -0.29 -1.16
CA PHE A 119 -15.05 1.10 -1.58
C PHE A 119 -14.75 2.07 -0.44
N LYS A 120 -15.12 1.76 0.81
CA LYS A 120 -14.74 2.59 1.96
C LYS A 120 -13.22 2.70 2.10
N LEU A 121 -12.52 1.58 1.95
CA LEU A 121 -11.06 1.55 2.01
C LEU A 121 -10.43 2.23 0.79
N ALA A 122 -10.82 1.85 -0.42
CA ALA A 122 -10.29 2.42 -1.67
C ALA A 122 -10.63 3.90 -1.86
N GLY A 123 -11.85 4.29 -1.52
CA GLY A 123 -12.36 5.65 -1.66
C GLY A 123 -11.58 6.66 -0.84
N SER A 124 -11.20 6.31 0.39
CA SER A 124 -10.34 7.17 1.21
C SER A 124 -8.97 7.42 0.56
N VAL A 125 -8.33 6.38 0.03
CA VAL A 125 -7.01 6.47 -0.63
C VAL A 125 -7.11 7.29 -1.90
N ILE A 126 -8.14 7.08 -2.71
CA ILE A 126 -8.38 7.85 -3.94
C ILE A 126 -8.62 9.33 -3.61
N LEU A 127 -9.45 9.62 -2.60
CA LEU A 127 -9.75 11.00 -2.18
C LEU A 127 -8.48 11.76 -1.80
N PHE A 128 -7.68 11.21 -0.87
CA PHE A 128 -6.45 11.86 -0.44
C PHE A 128 -5.40 11.91 -1.55
N GLY A 129 -5.27 10.84 -2.35
CA GLY A 129 -4.31 10.78 -3.45
C GLY A 129 -4.59 11.84 -4.52
N VAL A 130 -5.84 11.92 -4.99
CA VAL A 130 -6.25 12.89 -6.01
C VAL A 130 -6.21 14.32 -5.47
N PHE A 131 -6.68 14.55 -4.24
CA PHE A 131 -6.67 15.89 -3.64
C PHE A 131 -5.24 16.40 -3.42
N SER A 132 -4.34 15.57 -2.87
CA SER A 132 -2.93 15.95 -2.71
C SER A 132 -2.25 16.20 -4.06
N ALA A 133 -2.52 15.37 -5.08
CA ALA A 133 -2.00 15.59 -6.43
C ALA A 133 -2.48 16.92 -7.02
N PHE A 134 -3.76 17.26 -6.82
CA PHE A 134 -4.32 18.55 -7.23
C PHE A 134 -3.62 19.73 -6.55
N VAL A 135 -3.43 19.68 -5.22
CA VAL A 135 -2.74 20.76 -4.48
C VAL A 135 -1.30 20.93 -4.98
N VAL A 136 -0.55 19.84 -5.16
CA VAL A 136 0.83 19.90 -5.67
C VAL A 136 0.86 20.45 -7.10
N ALA A 137 -0.07 20.01 -7.97
CA ALA A 137 -0.18 20.52 -9.33
C ALA A 137 -0.53 22.02 -9.36
N LEU A 138 -1.41 22.48 -8.47
CA LEU A 138 -1.78 23.88 -8.33
C LEU A 138 -0.56 24.73 -7.91
N ILE A 139 0.18 24.28 -6.90
CA ILE A 139 1.42 24.94 -6.44
C ILE A 139 2.44 25.01 -7.59
N LYS A 140 2.71 23.89 -8.29
CA LYS A 140 3.63 23.87 -9.44
C LYS A 140 3.18 24.86 -10.51
N THR A 141 1.89 24.88 -10.85
CA THR A 141 1.35 25.78 -11.87
C THR A 141 1.53 27.26 -11.51
N ILE A 142 1.33 27.62 -10.24
CA ILE A 142 1.57 28.98 -9.74
C ILE A 142 3.05 29.34 -9.85
N LEU A 143 3.96 28.48 -9.38
CA LEU A 143 5.41 28.72 -9.44
C LEU A 143 5.93 28.86 -10.88
N VAL A 144 5.38 28.08 -11.82
CA VAL A 144 5.72 28.23 -13.24
C VAL A 144 5.26 29.58 -13.78
N LYS A 145 4.05 30.04 -13.43
CA LYS A 145 3.55 31.38 -13.85
C LYS A 145 4.42 32.53 -13.32
N PHE A 146 4.99 32.38 -12.13
CA PHE A 146 5.91 33.36 -11.54
C PHE A 146 7.36 33.24 -12.05
N GLY A 147 7.65 32.29 -12.95
CA GLY A 147 8.98 32.10 -13.54
C GLY A 147 10.01 31.47 -12.59
N VAL A 148 9.56 30.87 -11.48
CA VAL A 148 10.44 30.23 -10.49
C VAL A 148 10.85 28.82 -10.93
N VAL A 149 10.00 28.12 -11.69
CA VAL A 149 10.18 26.72 -12.10
C VAL A 149 9.75 26.54 -13.56
N SER A 150 10.37 25.63 -14.32
CA SER A 150 9.95 25.24 -15.67
C SER A 150 9.21 23.89 -15.67
N TRP A 151 8.47 23.62 -16.75
CA TRP A 151 7.61 22.43 -16.87
C TRP A 151 8.38 21.12 -16.97
#